data_AF-A0A378RP88-F1
#
_entry.id   AF-A0A378RP88-F1
#
_cell.length_a   1.000
_cell.length_b   1.000
_cell.length_c   1.000
_cell.angle_alpha   90.00
_cell.angle_beta   90.00
_cell.angle_gamma   90.00
#
_symmetry.space_group_name_H-M   'P 1'
#
loop_
_entity.id
_entity.type
_entity.pdbx_description
1 polymer ?
#
loop_
_entity_poly.entity_id
_entity_poly.type
_entity_poly.pdbx_seq_one_letter_code
_entity_poly.pdbx_strand_id
1 'polypeptide(L)'
;MKQTVYIIFLLAVFAFLGGCSTTESEVELEEAKENLFEQKFKNKEVIIYTRAFRSNGERTVGEKGMPVKFKFDYDKNDPNKLYFEMPEFQFGYMPLAATISGKLDIINKYVDAYPEKKNWIYFGTRSNKATAGSYIYNEQGERIQYDSSPSAEVNGYYNPDSNEIFMDINFKLMSVTSISPDQTFDAHPLDQYLVLLDGYYDTHRQIDKVRNKMFNFSNQMFNGVLTDTENNSINLDIPLTFSYDPNNPKQTHGKIGPVDFELAGKKYTLAFEGDIQFLFNPDPPIYPTWKTPIHTKLLQSDQPKIAYVNIEGQNKIDGGVLTGTWRSTDWLGDSYDYAKLRLTDMEIHFVQGLKLRINVGNR
;
A
#
# COMPACT_ATOMS: atom_id res chain seq x y z
N MET A 1 29.23 -65.72 31.18
CA MET A 1 28.57 -64.56 31.83
C MET A 1 29.50 -63.37 32.09
N LYS A 2 30.79 -63.55 32.42
CA LYS A 2 31.69 -62.39 32.71
C LYS A 2 32.13 -61.56 31.49
N GLN A 3 32.30 -62.16 30.31
CA GLN A 3 32.71 -61.43 29.08
C GLN A 3 31.57 -60.60 28.46
N THR A 4 30.32 -61.08 28.53
CA THR A 4 29.16 -60.39 27.97
C THR A 4 28.79 -59.13 28.77
N VAL A 5 29.01 -59.14 30.09
CA VAL A 5 28.81 -57.97 30.96
C VAL A 5 29.87 -56.89 30.70
N TYR A 6 31.12 -57.29 30.40
CA TYR A 6 32.21 -56.35 30.13
C TYR A 6 32.00 -55.60 28.80
N ILE A 7 31.49 -56.28 27.78
CA ILE A 7 31.19 -55.68 26.46
C ILE A 7 30.02 -54.70 26.55
N ILE A 8 28.98 -55.01 27.34
CA ILE A 8 27.84 -54.11 27.57
C ILE A 8 28.29 -52.87 28.37
N PHE A 9 29.19 -53.03 29.35
CA PHE A 9 29.74 -51.92 30.11
C PHE A 9 30.64 -51.00 29.24
N LEU A 10 31.41 -51.58 28.30
CA LEU A 10 32.25 -50.82 27.37
C LEU A 10 31.43 -50.06 26.31
N LEU A 11 30.32 -50.65 25.84
CA LEU A 11 29.36 -49.98 24.94
C LEU A 11 28.57 -48.87 25.65
N ALA A 12 28.27 -49.01 26.93
CA ALA A 12 27.64 -47.96 27.73
C ALA A 12 28.58 -46.76 27.99
N VAL A 13 29.88 -46.99 28.18
CA VAL A 13 30.88 -45.92 28.32
C VAL A 13 31.11 -45.17 26.99
N PHE A 14 31.08 -45.86 25.85
CA PHE A 14 31.12 -45.19 24.54
C PHE A 14 29.84 -44.42 24.20
N ALA A 15 28.67 -44.87 24.66
CA ALA A 15 27.41 -44.14 24.50
C ALA A 15 27.34 -42.88 25.39
N PHE A 16 28.00 -42.89 26.57
CA PHE A 16 28.10 -41.71 27.45
C PHE A 16 29.18 -40.70 27.02
N LEU A 17 30.19 -41.10 26.25
CA LEU A 17 31.18 -40.19 25.67
C LEU A 17 30.76 -39.65 24.28
N GLY A 18 29.72 -40.23 23.67
CA GLY A 18 29.17 -39.79 22.38
C GLY A 18 28.03 -38.76 22.48
N GLY A 19 27.70 -38.29 23.68
CA GLY A 19 26.59 -37.37 23.92
C GLY A 19 27.02 -36.09 24.64
N CYS A 20 27.54 -35.11 23.89
CA CYS A 20 27.27 -33.67 24.01
C CYS A 20 28.24 -32.90 23.10
N SER A 21 27.88 -32.70 21.82
CA SER A 21 28.51 -31.70 20.96
C SER A 21 27.60 -30.48 20.77
N THR A 22 26.86 -30.13 21.82
CA THR A 22 26.01 -28.94 21.90
C THR A 22 26.48 -28.13 23.09
N THR A 23 27.48 -27.26 22.92
CA THR A 23 27.77 -26.24 23.96
C THR A 23 28.67 -25.10 23.49
N GLU A 24 29.69 -25.33 22.66
CA GLU A 24 30.57 -24.22 22.22
C GLU A 24 30.04 -23.52 20.96
N SER A 25 29.71 -24.26 19.90
CA SER A 25 29.36 -23.66 18.60
C SER A 25 28.03 -22.88 18.58
N GLU A 26 27.06 -23.25 19.42
CA GLU A 26 25.76 -22.57 19.51
C GLU A 26 25.84 -21.33 20.40
N VAL A 27 26.61 -21.39 21.50
CA VAL A 27 26.84 -20.24 22.39
C VAL A 27 27.70 -19.18 21.70
N GLU A 28 28.75 -19.58 20.97
CA GLU A 28 29.57 -18.66 20.17
C GLU A 28 28.76 -18.00 19.04
N LEU A 29 27.84 -18.74 18.41
CA LEU A 29 26.95 -18.19 17.38
C LEU A 29 25.96 -17.16 17.96
N GLU A 30 25.46 -17.42 19.17
CA GLU A 30 24.60 -16.50 19.90
C GLU A 30 25.38 -15.25 20.36
N GLU A 31 26.59 -15.39 20.90
CA GLU A 31 27.43 -14.25 21.30
C GLU A 31 27.84 -13.39 20.09
N ALA A 32 28.22 -14.00 18.98
CA ALA A 32 28.54 -13.28 17.74
C ALA A 32 27.34 -12.49 17.21
N LYS A 33 26.12 -13.03 17.33
CA LYS A 33 24.88 -12.35 16.98
C LYS A 33 24.59 -11.16 17.90
N GLU A 34 24.66 -11.35 19.21
CA GLU A 34 24.42 -10.27 20.18
C GLU A 34 25.44 -9.13 19.99
N ASN A 35 26.71 -9.46 19.69
CA ASN A 35 27.73 -8.47 19.33
C ASN A 35 27.42 -7.71 18.03
N LEU A 36 26.96 -8.41 16.99
CA LEU A 36 26.52 -7.80 15.74
C LEU A 36 25.34 -6.86 15.96
N PHE A 37 24.34 -7.28 16.74
CA PHE A 37 23.16 -6.46 17.03
C PHE A 37 23.52 -5.25 17.88
N GLU A 38 24.41 -5.39 18.86
CA GLU A 38 24.93 -4.24 19.59
C GLU A 38 25.63 -3.25 18.67
N GLN A 39 26.48 -3.73 17.76
CA GLN A 39 27.19 -2.87 16.82
C GLN A 39 26.24 -2.15 15.85
N LYS A 40 25.19 -2.83 15.39
CA LYS A 40 24.32 -2.34 14.30
C LYS A 40 23.11 -1.57 14.78
N PHE A 41 22.53 -1.94 15.92
CA PHE A 41 21.22 -1.46 16.35
C PHE A 41 21.23 -0.69 17.68
N LYS A 42 22.33 -0.64 18.43
CA LYS A 42 22.39 0.15 19.68
C LYS A 42 22.27 1.64 19.39
N ASN A 43 21.30 2.30 20.04
CA ASN A 43 20.97 3.72 19.86
C ASN A 43 20.92 4.16 18.39
N LYS A 44 20.38 3.30 17.52
CA LYS A 44 20.47 3.50 16.08
C LYS A 44 19.17 4.11 15.56
N GLU A 45 19.29 5.28 14.92
CA GLU A 45 18.20 5.84 14.10
C GLU A 45 18.55 5.70 12.62
N VAL A 46 17.58 5.27 11.82
CA VAL A 46 17.72 5.09 10.37
C VAL A 46 16.48 5.57 9.63
N ILE A 47 16.67 5.91 8.36
CA ILE A 47 15.56 6.15 7.43
C ILE A 47 15.40 4.89 6.59
N ILE A 48 14.20 4.31 6.62
CA ILE A 48 13.85 3.13 5.83
C ILE A 48 12.63 3.50 5.00
N TYR A 49 12.68 3.19 3.71
CA TYR A 49 11.53 3.37 2.84
C TYR A 49 10.49 2.28 3.09
N THR A 50 9.26 2.71 3.31
CA THR A 50 8.16 1.85 3.71
C THR A 50 6.94 2.13 2.84
N ARG A 51 6.31 1.05 2.38
CA ARG A 51 5.04 1.06 1.65
C ARG A 51 3.91 0.65 2.58
N ALA A 52 2.74 1.25 2.42
CA ALA A 52 1.57 0.94 3.25
C ALA A 52 0.41 0.43 2.40
N PHE A 53 -0.27 -0.61 2.86
CA PHE A 53 -1.32 -1.32 2.16
C PHE A 53 -2.58 -1.40 3.04
N ARG A 54 -3.75 -1.33 2.40
CA ARG A 54 -5.05 -1.71 2.98
C ARG A 54 -5.72 -2.74 2.08
N SER A 55 -6.90 -3.24 2.47
CA SER A 55 -7.72 -4.16 1.67
C SER A 55 -7.90 -3.72 0.20
N ASN A 56 -7.91 -2.42 -0.06
CA ASN A 56 -8.12 -1.84 -1.39
C ASN A 56 -6.81 -1.32 -2.04
N GLY A 57 -5.65 -1.85 -1.62
CA GLY A 57 -4.36 -1.57 -2.27
C GLY A 57 -3.37 -0.69 -1.53
N GLU A 58 -2.28 -0.36 -2.23
CA GLU A 58 -1.20 0.49 -1.76
C GLU A 58 -1.69 1.94 -1.53
N ARG A 59 -1.19 2.57 -0.47
CA ARG A 59 -1.55 3.93 0.01
C ARG A 59 -0.37 4.90 -0.06
N THR A 60 0.84 4.38 -0.22
CA THR A 60 2.05 5.16 -0.48
C THR A 60 2.17 5.51 -1.96
N VAL A 61 2.92 6.56 -2.26
CA VAL A 61 3.24 6.98 -3.63
C VAL A 61 4.75 6.91 -3.87
N GLY A 62 5.15 6.94 -5.14
CA GLY A 62 6.55 6.85 -5.55
C GLY A 62 7.09 5.42 -5.54
N GLU A 63 8.14 5.18 -6.31
CA GLU A 63 8.71 3.84 -6.50
C GLU A 63 9.24 3.22 -5.21
N LYS A 64 9.82 4.05 -4.32
CA LYS A 64 10.40 3.55 -3.06
C LYS A 64 9.38 3.52 -1.91
N GLY A 65 8.27 4.25 -2.02
CA GLY A 65 7.33 4.48 -0.91
C GLY A 65 7.72 5.67 -0.04
N MET A 66 7.18 5.74 1.18
CA MET A 66 7.43 6.85 2.10
C MET A 66 8.73 6.63 2.89
N PRO A 67 9.61 7.63 3.01
CA PRO A 67 10.72 7.57 3.96
C PRO A 67 10.18 7.64 5.39
N VAL A 68 10.49 6.64 6.22
CA VAL A 68 10.05 6.56 7.61
C VAL A 68 11.28 6.46 8.52
N LYS A 69 11.25 7.18 9.64
CA LYS A 69 12.26 7.01 10.68
C LYS A 69 11.99 5.73 11.46
N PHE A 70 13.04 4.97 11.69
CA PHE A 70 13.05 3.88 12.63
C PHE A 70 14.12 4.14 13.67
N LYS A 71 13.77 3.94 14.93
CA LYS A 71 14.71 3.88 16.04
C LYS A 71 14.82 2.44 16.47
N PHE A 72 16.05 2.02 16.69
CA PHE A 72 16.39 0.73 17.22
C PHE A 72 17.27 0.96 18.44
N ASP A 73 17.09 0.13 19.45
CA ASP A 73 18.04 0.06 20.54
C ASP A 73 18.18 -1.37 21.01
N TYR A 74 19.42 -1.83 21.11
CA TYR A 74 19.76 -3.14 21.58
C TYR A 74 20.63 -3.00 22.83
N ASP A 75 20.21 -3.67 23.90
CA ASP A 75 20.90 -3.69 25.19
C ASP A 75 21.33 -5.11 25.51
N LYS A 76 22.65 -5.32 25.70
CA LYS A 76 23.20 -6.61 26.12
C LYS A 76 22.66 -7.10 27.47
N ASN A 77 22.11 -6.20 28.30
CA ASN A 77 21.48 -6.56 29.57
C ASN A 77 20.07 -7.15 29.41
N ASP A 78 19.46 -7.05 28.22
CA ASP A 78 18.19 -7.68 27.83
C ASP A 78 18.41 -8.51 26.55
N PRO A 79 19.17 -9.62 26.64
CA PRO A 79 19.63 -10.37 25.47
C PRO A 79 18.47 -10.94 24.67
N ASN A 80 18.68 -11.12 23.37
CA ASN A 80 17.67 -11.54 22.39
C ASN A 80 16.46 -10.60 22.26
N LYS A 81 16.52 -9.38 22.82
CA LYS A 81 15.50 -8.36 22.64
C LYS A 81 16.06 -7.15 21.90
N LEU A 82 15.34 -6.73 20.86
CA LEU A 82 15.59 -5.48 20.15
C LEU A 82 14.44 -4.52 20.44
N TYR A 83 14.71 -3.38 21.07
CA TYR A 83 13.73 -2.31 21.10
C TYR A 83 13.63 -1.67 19.71
N PHE A 84 12.41 -1.37 19.28
CA PHE A 84 12.17 -0.59 18.08
C PHE A 84 11.10 0.47 18.33
N GLU A 85 11.18 1.56 17.56
CA GLU A 85 10.15 2.58 17.46
C GLU A 85 10.06 3.10 16.02
N MET A 86 8.84 3.30 15.54
CA MET A 86 8.52 4.09 14.36
C MET A 86 7.82 5.37 14.81
N PRO A 87 8.56 6.46 15.09
CA PRO A 87 7.96 7.69 15.57
C PRO A 87 7.20 8.44 14.47
N GLU A 88 6.05 8.98 14.84
CA GLU A 88 5.32 10.05 14.13
C GLU A 88 5.20 9.92 12.61
N PHE A 89 4.88 8.72 12.12
CA PHE A 89 4.65 8.51 10.69
C PHE A 89 3.17 8.71 10.34
N GLN A 90 2.92 9.10 9.09
CA GLN A 90 1.58 9.34 8.56
C GLN A 90 1.51 8.90 7.09
N PHE A 91 0.99 7.70 6.85
CA PHE A 91 0.86 7.20 5.49
C PHE A 91 -0.28 7.89 4.74
N GLY A 92 0.04 8.58 3.65
CA GLY A 92 -0.94 9.24 2.79
C GLY A 92 -1.74 10.30 3.54
N TYR A 93 -3.07 10.18 3.52
CA TYR A 93 -4.02 11.13 4.14
C TYR A 93 -4.54 10.66 5.51
N MET A 94 -3.73 9.94 6.30
CA MET A 94 -4.11 9.62 7.68
C MET A 94 -4.44 10.90 8.45
N PRO A 95 -5.47 10.94 9.30
CA PRO A 95 -5.86 12.19 9.99
C PRO A 95 -4.92 12.56 11.15
N LEU A 96 -4.21 11.57 11.72
CA LEU A 96 -3.30 11.72 12.84
C LEU A 96 -2.00 10.97 12.55
N ALA A 97 -0.89 11.48 13.09
CA ALA A 97 0.38 10.75 13.11
C ALA A 97 0.29 9.57 14.08
N ALA A 98 0.90 8.46 13.69
CA ALA A 98 0.96 7.24 14.47
C ALA A 98 2.39 6.98 14.97
N THR A 99 2.50 6.20 16.04
CA THR A 99 3.77 5.64 16.49
C THR A 99 3.57 4.20 16.88
N ILE A 100 4.52 3.36 16.48
CA ILE A 100 4.62 2.00 16.98
C ILE A 100 5.90 1.89 17.78
N SER A 101 5.86 1.19 18.90
CA SER A 101 7.08 0.76 19.58
C SER A 101 6.89 -0.60 20.23
N GLY A 102 8.00 -1.29 20.51
CA GLY A 102 7.96 -2.54 21.22
C GLY A 102 9.33 -3.16 21.40
N LYS A 103 9.36 -4.28 22.13
CA LYS A 103 10.52 -5.15 22.22
C LYS A 103 10.29 -6.36 21.33
N LEU A 104 11.21 -6.59 20.40
CA LEU A 104 11.16 -7.63 19.38
C LEU A 104 12.09 -8.78 19.78
N ASP A 105 11.64 -10.01 19.61
CA ASP A 105 12.44 -11.22 19.81
C ASP A 105 13.41 -11.42 18.65
N ILE A 106 14.70 -11.62 18.95
CA ILE A 106 15.74 -11.90 17.96
C ILE A 106 15.92 -13.42 17.81
N ILE A 107 15.81 -13.95 16.58
CA ILE A 107 15.90 -15.38 16.29
C ILE A 107 16.76 -15.60 15.03
N ASN A 108 17.78 -16.45 15.12
CA ASN A 108 18.73 -16.68 14.03
C ASN A 108 18.14 -17.40 12.80
N LYS A 109 17.12 -18.24 12.99
CA LYS A 109 16.51 -19.03 11.92
C LYS A 109 15.01 -19.08 12.10
N TYR A 110 14.30 -18.18 11.42
CA TYR A 110 12.85 -18.16 11.36
C TYR A 110 12.39 -18.26 9.91
N VAL A 111 11.62 -19.31 9.59
CA VAL A 111 11.27 -19.67 8.21
C VAL A 111 9.76 -19.55 7.95
N ASP A 112 8.94 -19.40 8.99
CA ASP A 112 7.48 -19.57 8.87
C ASP A 112 6.81 -18.45 8.06
N ALA A 113 7.28 -17.18 8.16
CA ALA A 113 6.64 -16.05 7.48
C ALA A 113 7.26 -15.71 6.11
N TYR A 114 8.59 -15.81 5.98
CA TYR A 114 9.33 -15.45 4.76
C TYR A 114 10.42 -16.50 4.47
N PRO A 115 10.09 -17.62 3.80
CA PRO A 115 11.03 -18.74 3.60
C PRO A 115 12.30 -18.37 2.80
N GLU A 116 12.20 -17.39 1.91
CA GLU A 116 13.34 -16.85 1.15
C GLU A 116 14.36 -16.11 2.03
N LYS A 117 13.93 -15.69 3.24
CA LYS A 117 14.77 -15.02 4.25
C LYS A 117 15.29 -15.97 5.32
N LYS A 118 15.25 -17.30 5.09
CA LYS A 118 15.69 -18.33 6.06
C LYS A 118 17.11 -18.20 6.60
N ASN A 119 18.00 -17.50 5.88
CA ASN A 119 19.40 -17.27 6.28
C ASN A 119 19.61 -15.88 6.91
N TRP A 120 18.55 -15.09 7.06
CA TRP A 120 18.60 -13.77 7.67
C TRP A 120 18.25 -13.88 9.15
N ILE A 121 18.75 -12.96 9.95
CA ILE A 121 18.43 -12.89 11.38
C ILE A 121 17.06 -12.23 11.52
N TYR A 122 16.12 -12.94 12.12
CA TYR A 122 14.78 -12.43 12.38
C TYR A 122 14.75 -11.59 13.65
N PHE A 123 13.96 -10.53 13.65
CA PHE A 123 13.56 -9.79 14.84
C PHE A 123 12.06 -9.44 14.76
N GLY A 124 11.25 -9.84 15.74
CA GLY A 124 9.80 -9.60 15.63
C GLY A 124 8.96 -9.90 16.87
N THR A 125 7.64 -9.71 16.74
CA THR A 125 6.66 -9.83 17.83
C THR A 125 6.17 -11.28 18.02
N ARG A 126 7.05 -12.21 18.41
CA ARG A 126 6.68 -13.63 18.66
C ARG A 126 6.03 -13.81 20.03
N SER A 127 6.68 -13.31 21.07
CA SER A 127 6.25 -13.45 22.47
C SER A 127 5.36 -12.31 22.94
N ASN A 128 5.59 -11.10 22.42
CA ASN A 128 4.89 -9.88 22.80
C ASN A 128 4.48 -9.09 21.56
N LYS A 129 3.33 -8.42 21.61
CA LYS A 129 2.90 -7.50 20.56
C LYS A 129 3.56 -6.13 20.72
N ALA A 130 3.78 -5.46 19.61
CA ALA A 130 4.16 -4.07 19.62
C ALA A 130 2.94 -3.19 19.95
N THR A 131 3.19 -2.10 20.67
CA THR A 131 2.18 -1.09 20.99
C THR A 131 2.11 -0.13 19.82
N ALA A 132 0.91 0.06 19.27
CA ALA A 132 0.63 1.10 18.30
C ALA A 132 -0.31 2.13 18.93
N GLY A 133 -0.08 3.40 18.62
CA GLY A 133 -0.88 4.50 19.11
C GLY A 133 -0.89 5.68 18.15
N SER A 134 -1.87 6.56 18.33
CA SER A 134 -1.94 7.85 17.64
C SER A 134 -1.75 8.98 18.64
N TYR A 135 -1.28 10.11 18.15
CA TYR A 135 -0.94 11.25 18.99
C TYR A 135 -1.56 12.52 18.44
N ILE A 136 -1.91 13.42 19.35
CA ILE A 136 -2.31 14.80 19.07
C ILE A 136 -1.36 15.74 19.81
N TYR A 137 -1.31 16.99 19.37
CA TYR A 137 -0.57 18.04 20.05
C TYR A 137 -1.56 18.94 20.79
N ASN A 138 -1.28 19.27 22.05
CA ASN A 138 -2.05 20.29 22.76
C ASN A 138 -1.68 21.70 22.27
N GLU A 139 -2.38 22.71 22.78
CA GLU A 139 -2.14 24.13 22.45
C GLU A 139 -0.72 24.59 22.81
N GLN A 140 -0.02 23.86 23.69
CA GLN A 140 1.35 24.11 24.13
C GLN A 140 2.39 23.37 23.26
N GLY A 141 1.97 22.59 22.26
CA GLY A 141 2.84 21.81 21.39
C GLY A 141 3.35 20.52 22.04
N GLU A 142 2.79 20.10 23.17
CA GLU A 142 3.14 18.84 23.82
C GLU A 142 2.37 17.69 23.18
N ARG A 143 3.09 16.58 22.96
CA ARG A 143 2.55 15.36 22.39
C ARG A 143 1.71 14.62 23.43
N ILE A 144 0.40 14.51 23.19
CA ILE A 144 -0.54 13.74 24.00
C ILE A 144 -0.91 12.47 23.24
N GLN A 145 -0.79 11.32 23.92
CA GLN A 145 -1.27 10.06 23.37
C GLN A 145 -2.80 10.09 23.27
N TYR A 146 -3.31 10.00 22.04
CA TYR A 146 -4.74 10.00 21.75
C TYR A 146 -5.33 8.59 21.88
N ASP A 147 -4.59 7.57 21.43
CA ASP A 147 -4.98 6.16 21.51
C ASP A 147 -3.76 5.25 21.71
N SER A 148 -3.96 4.10 22.37
CA SER A 148 -2.96 3.10 22.72
C SER A 148 -3.55 1.68 22.64
N SER A 149 -2.94 0.80 21.85
CA SER A 149 -3.28 -0.63 21.89
C SER A 149 -2.09 -1.51 21.48
N PRO A 150 -1.87 -2.68 22.13
CA PRO A 150 -0.95 -3.70 21.66
C PRO A 150 -1.50 -4.36 20.39
N SER A 151 -1.40 -3.67 19.26
CA SER A 151 -2.10 -4.01 18.02
C SER A 151 -1.19 -4.12 16.81
N ALA A 152 0.14 -4.09 16.96
CA ALA A 152 1.05 -4.28 15.84
C ALA A 152 1.81 -5.61 15.94
N GLU A 153 1.81 -6.36 14.83
CA GLU A 153 2.71 -7.49 14.62
C GLU A 153 3.86 -7.02 13.72
N VAL A 154 5.09 -7.32 14.12
CA VAL A 154 6.31 -6.92 13.42
C VAL A 154 7.09 -8.17 13.06
N ASN A 155 7.47 -8.27 11.79
CA ASN A 155 8.36 -9.28 11.25
C ASN A 155 9.51 -8.58 10.55
N GLY A 156 10.64 -8.44 11.22
CA GLY A 156 11.87 -7.88 10.68
C GLY A 156 12.88 -8.97 10.36
N TYR A 157 13.67 -8.75 9.31
CA TYR A 157 14.75 -9.63 8.89
C TYR A 157 15.95 -8.77 8.53
N TYR A 158 17.12 -9.13 9.04
CA TYR A 158 18.39 -8.45 8.76
C TYR A 158 19.41 -9.46 8.20
N ASN A 159 20.03 -9.11 7.06
CA ASN A 159 21.10 -9.88 6.47
C ASN A 159 22.47 -9.30 6.87
N PRO A 160 23.27 -10.01 7.70
CA PRO A 160 24.59 -9.53 8.07
C PRO A 160 25.57 -9.44 6.89
N ASP A 161 25.43 -10.30 5.89
CA ASP A 161 26.38 -10.41 4.78
C ASP A 161 26.18 -9.29 3.74
N SER A 162 24.93 -8.96 3.42
CA SER A 162 24.59 -7.90 2.46
C SER A 162 24.27 -6.54 3.10
N ASN A 163 24.17 -6.48 4.43
CA ASN A 163 23.69 -5.30 5.17
C ASN A 163 22.32 -4.83 4.67
N GLU A 164 21.42 -5.78 4.38
CA GLU A 164 20.06 -5.51 3.95
C GLU A 164 19.07 -5.74 5.08
N ILE A 165 17.98 -4.97 5.06
CA ILE A 165 16.87 -5.07 6.00
C ILE A 165 15.56 -5.24 5.23
N PHE A 166 14.67 -6.03 5.79
CA PHE A 166 13.28 -6.17 5.37
C PHE A 166 12.39 -6.10 6.61
N MET A 167 11.25 -5.42 6.50
CA MET A 167 10.26 -5.39 7.59
C MET A 167 8.85 -5.48 7.04
N ASP A 168 8.04 -6.31 7.67
CA ASP A 168 6.60 -6.38 7.48
C ASP A 168 5.91 -6.11 8.82
N ILE A 169 5.06 -5.10 8.85
CA ILE A 169 4.39 -4.63 10.05
C ILE A 169 2.89 -4.59 9.80
N ASN A 170 2.15 -5.44 10.50
CA ASN A 170 0.70 -5.51 10.43
C ASN A 170 0.08 -4.70 11.58
N PHE A 171 -0.58 -3.60 11.23
CA PHE A 171 -1.31 -2.73 12.12
C PHE A 171 -2.76 -3.24 12.26
N LYS A 172 -3.00 -4.15 13.21
CA LYS A 172 -4.33 -4.76 13.40
C LYS A 172 -5.43 -3.72 13.64
N LEU A 173 -5.12 -2.64 14.37
CA LEU A 173 -6.09 -1.58 14.68
C LEU A 173 -6.56 -0.80 13.44
N MET A 174 -5.72 -0.69 12.42
CA MET A 174 -5.99 0.16 11.25
C MET A 174 -6.32 -0.63 9.99
N SER A 175 -6.31 -1.97 10.06
CA SER A 175 -6.34 -2.86 8.89
C SER A 175 -5.33 -2.41 7.82
N VAL A 176 -4.17 -1.96 8.28
CA VAL A 176 -3.04 -1.53 7.44
C VAL A 176 -1.93 -2.56 7.61
N THR A 177 -1.25 -2.88 6.53
CA THR A 177 0.04 -3.58 6.58
C THR A 177 1.07 -2.65 5.96
N SER A 178 2.26 -2.53 6.56
CA SER A 178 3.38 -1.86 5.90
C SER A 178 4.50 -2.82 5.59
N ILE A 179 5.07 -2.69 4.40
CA ILE A 179 6.22 -3.46 3.96
C ILE A 179 7.35 -2.48 3.65
N SER A 180 8.47 -2.66 4.32
CA SER A 180 9.76 -2.08 3.93
C SER A 180 10.47 -3.15 3.11
N PRO A 181 10.49 -3.03 1.76
CA PRO A 181 11.11 -4.02 0.90
C PRO A 181 12.62 -4.08 1.14
N ASP A 182 13.25 -5.15 0.65
CA ASP A 182 14.68 -5.38 0.74
C ASP A 182 15.45 -4.14 0.30
N GLN A 183 16.21 -3.58 1.24
CA GLN A 183 17.00 -2.37 1.01
C GLN A 183 18.21 -2.36 1.93
N THR A 184 19.25 -1.62 1.54
CA THR A 184 20.42 -1.44 2.38
C THR A 184 20.05 -0.76 3.70
N PHE A 185 20.44 -1.37 4.81
CA PHE A 185 20.28 -0.80 6.15
C PHE A 185 21.16 0.44 6.30
N ASP A 186 20.60 1.52 6.86
CA ASP A 186 21.31 2.79 7.08
C ASP A 186 21.83 3.45 5.79
N ALA A 187 21.07 3.33 4.69
CA ALA A 187 21.46 3.86 3.38
C ALA A 187 21.44 5.40 3.30
N HIS A 188 20.71 6.07 4.19
CA HIS A 188 20.45 7.50 4.13
C HIS A 188 20.84 8.19 5.45
N PRO A 189 21.63 9.28 5.40
CA PRO A 189 21.89 10.13 6.54
C PRO A 189 20.61 10.68 7.17
N LEU A 190 20.52 10.69 8.51
CA LEU A 190 19.31 11.09 9.23
C LEU A 190 18.91 12.57 8.98
N ASP A 191 19.88 13.44 8.73
CA ASP A 191 19.66 14.86 8.40
C ASP A 191 18.96 15.06 7.05
N GLN A 192 18.99 14.05 6.16
CA GLN A 192 18.23 14.07 4.90
C GLN A 192 16.74 13.76 5.09
N TYR A 193 16.30 13.32 6.27
CA TYR A 193 14.92 12.87 6.48
C TYR A 193 13.88 13.89 6.02
N LEU A 194 14.01 15.15 6.43
CA LEU A 194 13.04 16.19 6.08
C LEU A 194 13.03 16.48 4.57
N VAL A 195 14.19 16.43 3.92
CA VAL A 195 14.30 16.62 2.47
C VAL A 195 13.65 15.46 1.71
N LEU A 196 13.90 14.22 2.13
CA LEU A 196 13.28 13.03 1.54
C LEU A 196 11.76 13.03 1.76
N LEU A 197 11.32 13.43 2.96
CA LEU A 197 9.90 13.53 3.30
C LEU A 197 9.20 14.62 2.49
N ASP A 198 9.82 15.79 2.32
CA ASP A 198 9.28 16.85 1.46
C ASP A 198 9.20 16.41 -0.01
N GLY A 199 10.22 15.71 -0.52
CA GLY A 199 10.20 15.12 -1.86
C GLY A 199 9.06 14.10 -2.07
N TYR A 200 8.76 13.30 -1.04
CA TYR A 200 7.60 12.41 -1.04
C TYR A 200 6.27 13.18 -1.09
N TYR A 201 6.13 14.27 -0.32
CA TYR A 201 4.92 15.10 -0.37
C TYR A 201 4.82 15.93 -1.66
N ASP A 202 5.95 16.36 -2.25
CA ASP A 202 5.97 16.97 -3.58
C ASP A 202 5.43 16.03 -4.65
N THR A 203 5.75 14.75 -4.55
CA THR A 203 5.17 13.72 -5.42
C THR A 203 3.65 13.68 -5.30
N HIS A 204 3.09 13.70 -4.07
CA HIS A 204 1.64 13.83 -3.88
C HIS A 204 1.08 15.10 -4.52
N ARG A 205 1.71 16.26 -4.26
CA ARG A 205 1.29 17.55 -4.84
C ARG A 205 1.28 17.51 -6.37
N GLN A 206 2.27 16.89 -6.99
CA GLN A 206 2.36 16.76 -8.45
C GLN A 206 1.27 15.85 -9.00
N ILE A 207 0.99 14.71 -8.33
CA ILE A 207 -0.13 13.82 -8.68
C ILE A 207 -1.45 14.60 -8.66
N ASP A 208 -1.69 15.42 -7.64
CA ASP A 208 -2.94 16.18 -7.54
C ASP A 208 -3.02 17.33 -8.57
N LYS A 209 -1.90 17.97 -8.92
CA LYS A 209 -1.85 18.92 -10.05
C LYS A 209 -2.21 18.25 -11.38
N VAL A 210 -1.68 17.05 -11.61
CA VAL A 210 -1.94 16.26 -12.82
C VAL A 210 -3.42 15.86 -12.87
N ARG A 211 -3.99 15.36 -11.75
CA ARG A 211 -5.43 15.09 -11.62
C ARG A 211 -6.28 16.33 -11.88
N ASN A 212 -5.90 17.46 -11.30
CA ASN A 212 -6.60 18.73 -11.49
C ASN A 212 -6.66 19.15 -12.96
N LYS A 213 -5.59 18.93 -13.74
CA LYS A 213 -5.60 19.21 -15.19
C LYS A 213 -6.48 18.24 -15.97
N MET A 214 -6.62 17.00 -15.53
CA MET A 214 -7.38 15.96 -16.24
C MET A 214 -8.85 15.98 -15.95
N PHE A 215 -9.21 16.25 -14.69
CA PHE A 215 -10.58 16.14 -14.21
C PHE A 215 -11.24 17.51 -14.03
N ASN A 216 -10.64 18.60 -14.53
CA ASN A 216 -11.28 19.90 -14.65
C ASN A 216 -11.40 20.28 -16.13
N PHE A 217 -12.53 19.91 -16.71
CA PHE A 217 -12.94 20.36 -18.04
C PHE A 217 -14.45 20.48 -18.07
N SER A 218 -14.96 21.39 -18.89
CA SER A 218 -16.39 21.64 -19.01
C SER A 218 -16.85 21.49 -20.45
N ASN A 219 -17.94 20.74 -20.63
CA ASN A 219 -18.63 20.51 -21.89
C ASN A 219 -17.70 20.10 -23.03
N GLN A 220 -16.68 19.30 -22.72
CA GLN A 220 -15.80 18.75 -23.73
C GLN A 220 -16.52 17.61 -24.44
N MET A 221 -16.53 17.64 -25.77
CA MET A 221 -17.19 16.64 -26.59
C MET A 221 -16.30 15.42 -26.79
N PHE A 222 -16.83 14.23 -26.54
CA PHE A 222 -16.15 12.96 -26.79
C PHE A 222 -17.01 12.05 -27.65
N ASN A 223 -16.38 11.20 -28.46
CA ASN A 223 -17.11 10.20 -29.22
C ASN A 223 -17.44 9.01 -28.31
N GLY A 224 -18.72 8.70 -28.19
CA GLY A 224 -19.24 7.57 -27.44
C GLY A 224 -19.91 6.55 -28.36
N VAL A 225 -19.74 5.27 -28.07
CA VAL A 225 -20.53 4.18 -28.62
C VAL A 225 -21.48 3.71 -27.54
N LEU A 226 -22.78 3.86 -27.74
CA LEU A 226 -23.77 3.26 -26.87
C LEU A 226 -24.22 1.92 -27.47
N THR A 227 -24.26 0.88 -26.66
CA THR A 227 -24.73 -0.46 -27.01
C THR A 227 -25.87 -0.87 -26.09
N ASP A 228 -26.95 -1.40 -26.66
CA ASP A 228 -28.08 -1.94 -25.89
C ASP A 228 -27.91 -3.43 -25.55
N THR A 229 -28.89 -4.00 -24.84
CA THR A 229 -28.90 -5.42 -24.44
C THR A 229 -29.01 -6.40 -25.61
N GLU A 230 -29.41 -5.91 -26.79
CA GLU A 230 -29.55 -6.68 -28.02
C GLU A 230 -28.34 -6.51 -28.96
N ASN A 231 -27.29 -5.84 -28.49
CA ASN A 231 -26.08 -5.46 -29.23
C ASN A 231 -26.30 -4.44 -30.38
N ASN A 232 -27.44 -3.77 -30.44
CA ASN A 232 -27.59 -2.62 -31.32
C ASN A 232 -26.70 -1.49 -30.80
N SER A 233 -26.01 -0.78 -31.69
CA SER A 233 -25.08 0.28 -31.30
C SER A 233 -25.25 1.57 -32.11
N ILE A 234 -24.96 2.71 -31.47
CA ILE A 234 -24.96 4.03 -32.10
C ILE A 234 -23.75 4.85 -31.64
N ASN A 235 -23.19 5.64 -32.55
CA ASN A 235 -22.17 6.63 -32.24
C ASN A 235 -22.83 7.95 -31.82
N LEU A 236 -22.38 8.51 -30.72
CA LEU A 236 -22.91 9.73 -30.11
C LEU A 236 -21.78 10.69 -29.78
N ASP A 237 -22.04 11.99 -29.92
CA ASP A 237 -21.18 13.01 -29.35
C ASP A 237 -21.64 13.29 -27.92
N ILE A 238 -20.80 12.95 -26.96
CA ILE A 238 -21.09 13.01 -25.52
C ILE A 238 -20.41 14.24 -24.92
N PRO A 239 -21.17 15.25 -24.45
CA PRO A 239 -20.62 16.34 -23.66
C PRO A 239 -20.33 15.82 -22.26
N LEU A 240 -19.06 15.87 -21.86
CA LEU A 240 -18.62 15.54 -20.51
C LEU A 240 -18.12 16.80 -19.81
N THR A 241 -18.49 16.93 -18.54
CA THR A 241 -17.89 17.89 -17.61
C THR A 241 -17.40 17.12 -16.40
N PHE A 242 -16.17 17.40 -15.98
CA PHE A 242 -15.63 16.94 -14.70
C PHE A 242 -15.09 18.14 -13.95
N SER A 243 -15.30 18.15 -12.64
CA SER A 243 -14.73 19.12 -11.71
C SER A 243 -14.08 18.38 -10.54
N TYR A 244 -12.76 18.46 -10.45
CA TYR A 244 -11.96 17.90 -9.36
C TYR A 244 -11.50 19.01 -8.42
N ASP A 245 -11.79 18.84 -7.12
CA ASP A 245 -11.26 19.69 -6.06
C ASP A 245 -9.99 19.07 -5.45
N PRO A 246 -8.80 19.71 -5.61
CA PRO A 246 -7.58 19.25 -4.98
C PRO A 246 -7.66 19.20 -3.44
N ASN A 247 -8.50 20.04 -2.82
CA ASN A 247 -8.68 20.05 -1.36
C ASN A 247 -9.59 18.91 -0.89
N ASN A 248 -10.39 18.35 -1.80
CA ASN A 248 -11.24 17.21 -1.53
C ASN A 248 -11.12 16.16 -2.65
N PRO A 249 -9.99 15.42 -2.71
CA PRO A 249 -9.70 14.50 -3.80
C PRO A 249 -10.70 13.34 -3.95
N LYS A 250 -11.60 13.16 -2.98
CA LYS A 250 -12.69 12.18 -3.00
C LYS A 250 -13.99 12.72 -3.61
N GLN A 251 -14.09 14.03 -3.86
CA GLN A 251 -15.28 14.69 -4.40
C GLN A 251 -14.98 15.22 -5.80
N THR A 252 -14.91 14.31 -6.77
CA THR A 252 -14.93 14.72 -8.17
C THR A 252 -16.37 14.77 -8.63
N HIS A 253 -16.82 15.92 -9.11
CA HIS A 253 -18.16 16.06 -9.67
C HIS A 253 -18.13 15.76 -11.16
N GLY A 254 -19.00 14.88 -11.63
CA GLY A 254 -19.12 14.56 -13.06
C GLY A 254 -20.50 14.90 -13.60
N LYS A 255 -20.55 15.26 -14.88
CA LYS A 255 -21.79 15.51 -15.61
C LYS A 255 -21.69 15.00 -17.06
N ILE A 256 -22.77 14.37 -17.52
CA ILE A 256 -22.98 13.93 -18.91
C ILE A 256 -24.30 14.51 -19.40
N GLY A 257 -24.31 15.06 -20.61
CA GLY A 257 -25.55 15.40 -21.30
C GLY A 257 -26.31 16.61 -20.73
N PRO A 258 -27.61 16.75 -21.08
CA PRO A 258 -28.44 15.74 -21.76
C PRO A 258 -28.04 15.48 -23.23
N VAL A 259 -28.19 14.23 -23.68
CA VAL A 259 -28.01 13.81 -25.09
C VAL A 259 -29.23 13.01 -25.53
N ASP A 260 -29.95 13.51 -26.54
CA ASP A 260 -31.09 12.82 -27.14
C ASP A 260 -30.65 12.02 -28.38
N PHE A 261 -31.12 10.78 -28.50
CA PHE A 261 -30.81 9.90 -29.63
C PHE A 261 -31.88 8.84 -29.86
N GLU A 262 -31.81 8.17 -31.01
CA GLU A 262 -32.68 7.05 -31.35
C GLU A 262 -31.84 5.79 -31.59
N LEU A 263 -32.23 4.67 -30.98
CA LEU A 263 -31.59 3.36 -31.16
C LEU A 263 -32.68 2.29 -31.30
N ALA A 264 -32.60 1.49 -32.35
CA ALA A 264 -33.57 0.42 -32.63
C ALA A 264 -35.06 0.89 -32.58
N GLY A 265 -35.34 2.09 -33.09
CA GLY A 265 -36.70 2.67 -33.15
C GLY A 265 -37.24 3.20 -31.81
N LYS A 266 -36.39 3.29 -30.77
CA LYS A 266 -36.72 3.87 -29.46
C LYS A 266 -35.93 5.16 -29.28
N LYS A 267 -36.57 6.22 -28.79
CA LYS A 267 -35.87 7.47 -28.42
C LYS A 267 -35.39 7.40 -26.98
N TYR A 268 -34.19 7.90 -26.76
CA TYR A 268 -33.49 7.90 -25.49
C TYR A 268 -32.96 9.30 -25.16
N THR A 269 -32.95 9.64 -23.87
CA THR A 269 -32.21 10.80 -23.33
C THR A 269 -31.19 10.28 -22.31
N LEU A 270 -29.91 10.51 -22.56
CA LEU A 270 -28.82 10.20 -21.63
C LEU A 270 -28.44 11.45 -20.81
N ALA A 271 -28.49 11.34 -19.49
CA ALA A 271 -27.97 12.37 -18.59
C ALA A 271 -27.36 11.77 -17.31
N PHE A 272 -26.31 12.41 -16.82
CA PHE A 272 -25.67 12.10 -15.53
C PHE A 272 -25.28 13.40 -14.85
N GLU A 273 -25.53 13.52 -13.56
CA GLU A 273 -24.93 14.56 -12.70
C GLU A 273 -24.77 13.99 -11.29
N GLY A 274 -23.56 14.03 -10.76
CA GLY A 274 -23.30 13.45 -9.45
C GLY A 274 -21.84 13.43 -9.05
N ASP A 275 -21.63 13.10 -7.79
CA ASP A 275 -20.30 12.91 -7.23
C ASP A 275 -19.77 11.53 -7.61
N ILE A 276 -18.49 11.51 -7.95
CA ILE A 276 -17.77 10.38 -8.50
C ILE A 276 -16.57 10.15 -7.59
N GLN A 277 -16.42 8.92 -7.13
CA GLN A 277 -15.24 8.48 -6.43
C GLN A 277 -14.34 7.70 -7.38
N PHE A 278 -13.08 8.12 -7.45
CA PHE A 278 -12.04 7.31 -8.05
C PHE A 278 -11.61 6.25 -7.06
N LEU A 279 -12.08 5.02 -7.25
CA LEU A 279 -11.48 3.88 -6.59
C LEU A 279 -10.16 3.60 -7.30
N PHE A 280 -9.07 3.77 -6.56
CA PHE A 280 -7.85 3.05 -6.92
C PHE A 280 -8.22 1.58 -6.88
N ASN A 281 -8.28 0.94 -8.04
CA ASN A 281 -8.13 -0.49 -8.06
C ASN A 281 -6.72 -0.70 -7.49
N PRO A 282 -6.53 -1.52 -6.43
CA PRO A 282 -5.21 -2.02 -6.11
C PRO A 282 -4.57 -2.44 -7.43
N ASP A 283 -3.36 -1.95 -7.72
CA ASP A 283 -2.57 -2.56 -8.77
C ASP A 283 -2.67 -4.09 -8.59
N PRO A 284 -2.83 -4.87 -9.67
CA PRO A 284 -2.81 -6.33 -9.56
C PRO A 284 -1.58 -6.71 -8.71
N PRO A 285 -1.70 -7.74 -7.83
CA PRO A 285 -0.67 -8.07 -6.86
C PRO A 285 0.70 -8.04 -7.52
N ILE A 286 1.52 -7.09 -7.06
CA ILE A 286 2.83 -6.81 -7.62
C ILE A 286 3.73 -8.04 -7.38
N TYR A 287 4.61 -8.28 -8.36
CA TYR A 287 5.69 -9.29 -8.49
C TYR A 287 5.36 -10.48 -9.42
N PRO A 288 6.16 -10.72 -10.49
CA PRO A 288 7.62 -10.81 -10.43
C PRO A 288 8.43 -10.13 -11.56
N THR A 289 7.90 -9.12 -12.28
CA THR A 289 8.76 -8.28 -13.15
C THR A 289 8.40 -6.81 -13.00
N TRP A 290 9.41 -6.02 -12.60
CA TRP A 290 9.37 -4.58 -12.32
C TRP A 290 9.13 -3.72 -13.58
N LYS A 291 8.17 -4.09 -14.44
CA LYS A 291 7.96 -3.47 -15.76
C LYS A 291 6.51 -3.38 -16.23
N THR A 292 5.51 -3.29 -15.34
CA THR A 292 4.13 -3.10 -15.86
C THR A 292 3.28 -2.17 -14.99
N PRO A 293 3.19 -0.88 -15.33
CA PRO A 293 2.13 -0.01 -14.85
C PRO A 293 1.04 0.06 -15.92
N ILE A 294 -0.03 -0.71 -15.74
CA ILE A 294 -1.34 -0.37 -16.31
C ILE A 294 -2.17 0.14 -15.13
N HIS A 295 -2.03 1.43 -14.81
CA HIS A 295 -2.89 2.05 -13.81
C HIS A 295 -4.31 2.11 -14.36
N THR A 296 -5.11 1.12 -13.97
CA THR A 296 -6.53 1.04 -14.28
C THR A 296 -7.27 1.56 -13.07
N LYS A 297 -7.83 2.77 -13.16
CA LYS A 297 -8.69 3.31 -12.10
C LYS A 297 -10.12 2.85 -12.34
N LEU A 298 -10.78 2.34 -11.31
CA LEU A 298 -12.20 2.08 -11.37
C LEU A 298 -12.91 3.35 -10.92
N LEU A 299 -13.76 3.90 -11.78
CA LEU A 299 -14.75 4.86 -11.38
C LEU A 299 -15.95 4.17 -10.78
N GLN A 300 -16.29 4.62 -9.58
CA GLN A 300 -17.55 4.28 -8.94
C GLN A 300 -18.22 5.57 -8.49
N SER A 301 -19.42 5.83 -8.97
CA SER A 301 -20.26 6.85 -8.35
C SER A 301 -20.96 6.20 -7.17
N ASP A 302 -20.82 6.79 -5.99
CA ASP A 302 -21.41 6.25 -4.77
C ASP A 302 -22.93 6.50 -4.75
N GLN A 303 -23.38 7.68 -5.22
CA GLN A 303 -24.80 8.07 -5.34
C GLN A 303 -24.96 9.27 -6.31
N PRO A 304 -25.27 9.07 -7.59
CA PRO A 304 -25.53 10.20 -8.48
C PRO A 304 -26.91 10.80 -8.22
N LYS A 305 -26.99 12.14 -8.18
CA LYS A 305 -28.24 12.86 -7.93
C LYS A 305 -29.18 12.81 -9.14
N ILE A 306 -28.63 12.72 -10.36
CA ILE A 306 -29.38 12.79 -11.62
C ILE A 306 -28.76 11.83 -12.66
N ALA A 307 -28.65 10.54 -12.35
CA ALA A 307 -28.29 9.53 -13.36
C ALA A 307 -29.55 8.86 -13.91
N TYR A 308 -29.85 9.09 -15.19
CA TYR A 308 -30.94 8.40 -15.88
C TYR A 308 -30.64 8.24 -17.38
N VAL A 309 -31.17 7.15 -17.93
CA VAL A 309 -31.45 7.03 -19.36
C VAL A 309 -32.95 6.92 -19.49
N ASN A 310 -33.60 7.94 -20.07
CA ASN A 310 -35.04 7.94 -20.25
C ASN A 310 -35.39 7.36 -21.62
N ILE A 311 -36.34 6.43 -21.70
CA ILE A 311 -36.88 5.92 -22.97
C ILE A 311 -38.24 6.58 -23.19
N GLU A 312 -38.45 7.18 -24.36
CA GLU A 312 -39.73 7.83 -24.69
C GLU A 312 -40.89 6.83 -24.51
N GLY A 313 -41.85 7.17 -23.64
CA GLY A 313 -42.98 6.32 -23.28
C GLY A 313 -42.79 5.44 -22.03
N GLN A 314 -41.64 5.52 -21.35
CA GLN A 314 -41.41 4.88 -20.05
C GLN A 314 -41.31 5.90 -18.90
N ASN A 315 -41.63 5.48 -17.67
CA ASN A 315 -41.40 6.31 -16.49
C ASN A 315 -39.90 6.50 -16.27
N LYS A 316 -39.50 7.73 -15.96
CA LYS A 316 -38.13 8.08 -15.57
C LYS A 316 -37.70 7.19 -14.40
N ILE A 317 -36.62 6.43 -14.57
CA ILE A 317 -36.01 5.65 -13.49
C ILE A 317 -34.89 6.50 -12.90
N ASP A 318 -35.11 7.04 -11.70
CA ASP A 318 -34.07 7.73 -10.93
C ASP A 318 -33.16 6.68 -10.27
N GLY A 319 -31.83 6.85 -10.40
CA GLY A 319 -30.85 6.06 -9.63
C GLY A 319 -30.04 5.03 -10.43
N GLY A 320 -29.49 5.40 -11.59
CA GLY A 320 -28.50 4.56 -12.27
C GLY A 320 -27.16 4.50 -11.51
N VAL A 321 -26.61 3.31 -11.28
CA VAL A 321 -25.24 3.15 -10.77
C VAL A 321 -24.28 3.28 -11.95
N LEU A 322 -23.45 4.33 -11.93
CA LEU A 322 -22.36 4.51 -12.89
C LEU A 322 -21.16 3.69 -12.41
N THR A 323 -20.86 2.57 -13.08
CA THR A 323 -19.57 1.88 -12.94
C THR A 323 -18.78 2.02 -14.23
N GLY A 324 -17.50 2.37 -14.10
CA GLY A 324 -16.65 2.55 -15.26
C GLY A 324 -15.18 2.34 -15.02
N THR A 325 -14.44 1.99 -16.06
CA THR A 325 -12.99 1.77 -15.96
C THR A 325 -12.24 2.86 -16.73
N TRP A 326 -11.25 3.46 -16.09
CA TRP A 326 -10.41 4.54 -16.61
C TRP A 326 -8.99 4.01 -16.78
N ARG A 327 -8.49 4.09 -18.01
CA ARG A 327 -7.14 3.61 -18.34
C ARG A 327 -6.27 4.77 -18.81
N SER A 328 -5.13 4.92 -18.16
CA SER A 328 -4.00 5.70 -18.69
C SER A 328 -3.05 4.77 -19.42
N THR A 329 -2.56 5.19 -20.58
CA THR A 329 -1.47 4.52 -21.31
C THR A 329 -0.09 4.99 -20.90
N ASP A 330 0.02 6.14 -20.24
CA ASP A 330 1.30 6.79 -20.00
C ASP A 330 1.83 6.44 -18.60
N TRP A 331 3.10 6.06 -18.55
CA TRP A 331 3.86 5.83 -17.33
C TRP A 331 4.02 7.13 -16.55
N LEU A 332 3.63 7.12 -15.28
CA LEU A 332 3.99 8.18 -14.33
C LEU A 332 5.46 7.98 -13.97
N GLY A 333 6.36 8.52 -14.78
CA GLY A 333 7.79 8.48 -14.48
C GLY A 333 8.20 9.35 -13.30
N ASP A 334 9.45 9.16 -12.87
CA ASP A 334 10.07 9.69 -11.63
C ASP A 334 9.97 11.20 -11.41
N SER A 335 9.57 11.98 -12.43
CA SER A 335 9.46 13.44 -12.33
C SER A 335 8.03 13.97 -12.31
N TYR A 336 6.99 13.18 -12.62
CA TYR A 336 5.58 13.60 -12.87
C TYR A 336 5.37 14.85 -13.77
N ASP A 337 6.42 15.58 -14.14
CA ASP A 337 6.48 16.74 -15.02
C ASP A 337 6.07 16.34 -16.45
N TYR A 338 6.24 15.06 -16.78
CA TYR A 338 5.88 14.46 -18.07
C TYR A 338 4.68 13.52 -17.98
N ALA A 339 4.04 13.39 -16.82
CA ALA A 339 2.85 12.57 -16.64
C ALA A 339 1.67 13.14 -17.43
N LYS A 340 1.57 12.76 -18.69
CA LYS A 340 0.39 12.98 -19.51
C LYS A 340 -0.54 11.79 -19.29
N LEU A 341 -1.22 11.65 -18.14
CA LEU A 341 -2.28 10.63 -18.10
C LEU A 341 -3.31 11.04 -19.17
N ARG A 342 -3.38 10.25 -20.24
CA ARG A 342 -4.37 10.42 -21.28
C ARG A 342 -5.52 9.50 -20.95
N LEU A 343 -6.71 10.05 -20.87
CA LEU A 343 -7.91 9.24 -20.90
C LEU A 343 -7.92 8.57 -22.28
N THR A 344 -7.90 7.24 -22.30
CA THR A 344 -7.89 6.48 -23.55
C THR A 344 -9.24 5.86 -23.85
N ASP A 345 -9.89 5.35 -22.80
CA ASP A 345 -11.17 4.67 -22.86
C ASP A 345 -11.91 4.88 -21.53
N MET A 346 -13.20 5.15 -21.61
CA MET A 346 -14.11 5.14 -20.47
C MET A 346 -15.30 4.26 -20.82
N GLU A 347 -15.56 3.23 -20.03
CA GLU A 347 -16.76 2.41 -20.14
C GLU A 347 -17.74 2.78 -19.03
N ILE A 348 -19.03 2.76 -19.31
CA ILE A 348 -20.11 3.09 -18.38
C ILE A 348 -21.20 2.03 -18.55
N HIS A 349 -21.60 1.38 -17.45
CA HIS A 349 -22.74 0.46 -17.43
C HIS A 349 -23.94 1.10 -16.75
N PHE A 350 -25.10 1.02 -17.38
CA PHE A 350 -26.37 1.46 -16.80
C PHE A 350 -27.19 0.26 -16.30
N VAL A 351 -28.00 0.48 -15.26
CA VAL A 351 -28.86 -0.56 -14.64
C VAL A 351 -29.85 -1.15 -15.65
N GLN A 352 -30.25 -0.37 -16.65
CA GLN A 352 -31.13 -0.79 -17.75
C GLN A 352 -30.45 -1.72 -18.77
N GLY A 353 -29.19 -2.12 -18.54
CA GLY A 353 -28.42 -3.01 -19.42
C GLY A 353 -27.78 -2.30 -20.61
N LEU A 354 -27.85 -0.97 -20.67
CA LEU A 354 -27.11 -0.16 -21.65
C LEU A 354 -25.65 -0.05 -21.26
N LYS A 355 -24.78 0.03 -22.26
CA LYS A 355 -23.34 0.22 -22.11
C LYS A 355 -22.88 1.39 -22.96
N LEU A 356 -22.28 2.41 -22.36
CA LEU A 356 -21.66 3.53 -23.07
C LEU A 356 -20.14 3.39 -23.00
N ARG A 357 -19.49 3.38 -24.16
CA ARG A 357 -18.04 3.39 -24.28
C ARG A 357 -17.58 4.69 -24.91
N ILE A 358 -16.88 5.52 -24.17
CA ILE A 358 -16.36 6.81 -24.62
C ILE A 358 -14.88 6.64 -25.01
N ASN A 359 -14.59 6.87 -26.29
CA ASN A 359 -13.23 6.91 -26.79
C ASN A 359 -12.67 8.32 -26.58
N VAL A 360 -11.58 8.42 -25.85
CA VAL A 360 -10.95 9.71 -25.54
C VAL A 360 -9.61 9.90 -26.24
N GLY A 361 -9.20 8.89 -27.02
CA GLY A 361 -8.11 8.99 -27.97
C GLY A 361 -8.50 9.71 -29.26
N ASN A 362 -7.76 10.78 -29.56
CA ASN A 362 -7.67 11.53 -30.83
C ASN A 362 -8.73 12.62 -31.08
N ARG A 363 -8.57 13.75 -30.39
CA ARG A 363 -8.46 15.05 -31.07
C ARG A 363 -7.22 15.78 -30.62
#